data_AF-A0A4R1B4I2-F1
#
_entry.id   AF-A0A4R1B4I2-F1
#
_cell.length_a   1.000
_cell.length_b   1.000
_cell.length_c   1.000
_cell.angle_alpha   90.00
_cell.angle_beta   90.00
_cell.angle_gamma   90.00
#
_symmetry.space_group_name_H-M   'P 1'
#
loop_
_entity.id
_entity.type
_entity.pdbx_description
1 polymer ?
#
loop_
_entity_poly.entity_id
_entity_poly.type
_entity_poly.pdbx_seq_one_letter_code
_entity_poly.pdbx_strand_id
1 'polypeptide(L)'
;MPTITLAQLQKFEGKRIDAICDCAYHNNAENHCAHFVSHALGLHFGFTCKNMTGKGAKGANIRVHEIFPRCRQVGKWSDRPVHLTVCLAFVTSEKNVNLATKQMVNFPKKHIGIYNSGSIWHYSNTADKVVKQSPEQFARHYAGSDIGLFYGEIPT
;
A
#
# COMPACT_ATOMS: atom_id res chain seq x y z
N MET A 1 -0.42 18.42 0.41
CA MET A 1 0.86 17.67 0.59
C MET A 1 1.50 17.48 -0.77
N PRO A 2 2.84 17.48 -0.89
CA PRO A 2 3.50 17.21 -2.17
C PRO A 2 3.11 15.81 -2.67
N THR A 3 2.53 15.73 -3.87
CA THR A 3 2.21 14.48 -4.55
C THR A 3 3.50 13.71 -4.82
N ILE A 4 3.57 12.43 -4.47
CA ILE A 4 4.73 11.60 -4.78
C ILE A 4 4.93 11.51 -6.30
N THR A 5 6.15 11.83 -6.75
CA THR A 5 6.52 11.83 -8.16
C THR A 5 6.98 10.45 -8.62
N LEU A 6 6.95 10.23 -9.94
CA LEU A 6 7.51 9.03 -10.55
C LEU A 6 9.00 8.83 -10.20
N ALA A 7 9.78 9.91 -10.25
CA ALA A 7 11.20 9.88 -9.91
C ALA A 7 11.45 9.50 -8.44
N GLN A 8 10.57 9.89 -7.52
CA GLN A 8 10.66 9.45 -6.12
C GLN A 8 10.35 7.97 -5.97
N LEU A 9 9.32 7.46 -6.66
CA LEU A 9 8.97 6.03 -6.64
C LEU A 9 10.09 5.15 -7.23
N GLN A 10 10.71 5.58 -8.33
CA GLN A 10 11.83 4.87 -8.95
C GLN A 10 13.03 4.71 -8.00
N LYS A 11 13.27 5.67 -7.10
CA LYS A 11 14.34 5.57 -6.08
C LYS A 11 14.09 4.48 -5.04
N PHE A 12 12.87 3.95 -4.94
CA PHE A 12 12.56 2.83 -4.06
C PHE A 12 12.72 1.48 -4.76
N GLU A 13 12.68 1.43 -6.09
CA GLU A 13 12.70 0.17 -6.83
C GLU A 13 13.94 -0.66 -6.49
N GLY A 14 13.73 -1.94 -6.17
CA GLY A 14 14.78 -2.86 -5.74
C GLY A 14 15.22 -2.70 -4.28
N LYS A 15 14.78 -1.67 -3.55
CA LYS A 15 15.13 -1.51 -2.13
C LYS A 15 14.40 -2.51 -1.25
N ARG A 16 15.15 -3.07 -0.31
CA ARG A 16 14.66 -3.81 0.85
C ARG A 16 14.06 -2.85 1.87
N ILE A 17 13.28 -3.37 2.82
CA ILE A 17 12.60 -2.54 3.82
C ILE A 17 13.56 -1.94 4.85
N ASP A 18 14.69 -2.58 5.12
CA ASP A 18 15.77 -2.08 5.99
C ASP A 18 16.44 -0.80 5.43
N ALA A 19 16.47 -0.63 4.11
CA ALA A 19 16.94 0.58 3.44
C ALA A 19 15.89 1.72 3.43
N ILE A 20 14.69 1.48 3.95
CA ILE A 20 13.55 2.41 3.95
C ILE A 20 13.13 2.79 5.37
N CYS A 21 13.18 1.85 6.31
CA CYS A 21 12.68 1.99 7.67
C CYS A 21 13.84 2.09 8.69
N ASP A 22 13.93 3.21 9.39
CA ASP A 22 14.85 3.42 10.51
C ASP A 22 14.31 2.88 11.85
N CYS A 23 13.03 2.51 11.92
CA CYS A 23 12.40 1.93 13.12
C CYS A 23 12.78 0.46 13.38
N ALA A 24 13.70 -0.10 12.62
CA ALA A 24 14.15 -1.47 12.77
C ALA A 24 13.07 -2.58 12.59
N TYR A 25 11.96 -2.28 11.90
CA TYR A 25 10.88 -3.25 11.61
C TYR A 25 11.06 -3.89 10.23
N HIS A 26 12.03 -4.80 10.13
CA HIS A 26 12.48 -5.40 8.86
C HIS A 26 12.58 -6.94 8.91
N ASN A 27 11.73 -7.57 9.72
CA ASN A 27 11.62 -9.03 9.72
C ASN A 27 10.83 -9.51 8.49
N ASN A 28 11.48 -10.27 7.61
CA ASN A 28 10.91 -10.79 6.37
C ASN A 28 9.64 -11.65 6.54
N ALA A 29 9.40 -12.20 7.73
CA ALA A 29 8.18 -12.94 8.04
C ALA A 29 6.93 -12.02 8.17
N GLU A 30 7.14 -10.72 8.33
CA GLU A 30 6.09 -9.71 8.48
C GLU A 30 5.67 -9.15 7.12
N ASN A 31 4.39 -8.83 6.93
CA ASN A 31 3.92 -8.20 5.71
C ASN A 31 4.35 -6.73 5.63
N HIS A 32 5.14 -6.37 4.61
CA HIS A 32 5.75 -5.04 4.49
C HIS A 32 5.10 -4.13 3.44
N CYS A 33 3.97 -4.53 2.86
CA CYS A 33 3.28 -3.76 1.82
C CYS A 33 2.82 -2.38 2.31
N ALA A 34 2.02 -2.34 3.38
CA ALA A 34 1.60 -1.09 4.01
C ALA A 34 2.80 -0.32 4.58
N HIS A 35 3.79 -1.05 5.10
CA HIS A 35 4.99 -0.45 5.69
C HIS A 35 5.75 0.42 4.67
N PHE A 36 6.04 -0.13 3.48
CA PHE A 36 6.65 0.61 2.38
C PHE A 36 5.78 1.80 1.93
N VAL A 37 4.49 1.56 1.64
CA VAL A 37 3.59 2.60 1.14
C VAL A 37 3.52 3.77 2.10
N SER A 38 3.44 3.49 3.40
CA SER A 38 3.39 4.51 4.44
C SER A 38 4.69 5.30 4.58
N HIS A 39 5.86 4.66 4.44
CA HIS A 39 7.13 5.39 4.41
C HIS A 39 7.26 6.28 3.18
N ALA A 40 6.89 5.77 2.00
CA ALA A 40 6.95 6.52 0.75
C ALA A 40 6.04 7.76 0.75
N LEU A 41 4.87 7.66 1.39
CA LEU A 41 3.86 8.73 1.45
C LEU A 41 3.88 9.55 2.75
N GLY A 42 4.68 9.18 3.74
CA GLY A 42 4.71 9.85 5.04
C GLY A 42 3.43 9.65 5.88
N LEU A 43 2.86 8.44 5.87
CA LEU A 43 1.66 8.11 6.66
C LEU A 43 2.05 7.62 8.06
N HIS A 44 1.80 8.45 9.08
CA HIS A 44 2.26 8.23 10.46
C HIS A 44 1.13 7.98 11.47
N PHE A 45 -0.06 7.63 10.99
CA PHE A 45 -1.23 7.35 11.83
C PHE A 45 -1.40 5.85 12.11
N GLY A 46 -2.34 5.51 12.99
CA GLY A 46 -2.69 4.12 13.29
C GLY A 46 -1.56 3.39 14.00
N PHE A 47 -1.47 2.07 13.81
CA PHE A 47 -0.39 1.26 14.36
C PHE A 47 0.83 1.31 13.43
N THR A 48 1.96 1.75 13.98
CA THR A 48 3.18 2.02 13.21
C THR A 48 4.32 1.04 13.53
N CYS A 49 5.34 1.02 12.67
CA CYS A 49 6.57 0.26 12.92
C CYS A 49 7.27 0.68 14.22
N LYS A 50 7.21 1.96 14.60
CA LYS A 50 7.70 2.44 15.90
C LYS A 50 6.90 1.89 17.08
N ASN A 51 5.57 1.73 16.94
CA ASN A 51 4.77 1.09 17.99
C ASN A 51 5.19 -0.37 18.19
N MET A 52 5.64 -1.04 17.13
CA MET A 52 6.08 -2.43 17.20
C MET A 52 7.47 -2.58 17.82
N THR A 53 8.41 -1.68 17.52
CA THR A 53 9.81 -1.86 17.90
C THR A 53 10.31 -0.93 19.01
N GLY A 54 9.61 0.18 19.26
CA GLY A 54 10.06 1.27 20.13
C GLY A 54 11.23 2.09 19.56
N LYS A 55 11.67 1.83 18.31
CA LYS A 55 12.88 2.42 17.70
C LYS A 55 12.54 3.43 16.60
N GLY A 56 13.54 4.23 16.21
CA GLY A 56 13.45 5.20 15.12
C GLY A 56 12.74 6.51 15.51
N ALA A 57 12.94 7.53 14.69
CA ALA A 57 12.38 8.86 14.97
C ALA A 57 10.88 8.88 14.66
N LYS A 58 10.48 8.39 13.47
CA LYS A 58 9.13 8.59 12.93
C LYS A 58 8.57 7.31 12.30
N GLY A 59 7.75 6.60 13.08
CA GLY A 59 7.10 5.35 12.63
C GLY A 59 6.08 5.59 11.51
N ALA A 60 6.01 4.67 10.56
CA ALA A 60 5.03 4.64 9.47
C ALA A 60 3.97 3.56 9.71
N ASN A 61 2.73 3.77 9.24
CA ASN A 61 1.63 2.80 9.39
C ASN A 61 1.99 1.45 8.74
N ILE A 62 1.69 0.34 9.44
CA ILE A 62 2.01 -1.02 8.96
C ILE A 62 0.77 -1.86 8.63
N ARG A 63 -0.42 -1.26 8.55
CA ARG A 63 -1.71 -1.98 8.40
C ARG A 63 -2.56 -1.42 7.27
N VAL A 64 -2.69 -2.20 6.19
CA VAL A 64 -3.51 -1.88 5.01
C VAL A 64 -4.93 -1.43 5.36
N HIS A 65 -5.59 -2.14 6.28
CA HIS A 65 -6.99 -1.88 6.66
C HIS A 65 -7.17 -0.58 7.46
N GLU A 66 -6.10 0.00 8.02
CA GLU A 66 -6.14 1.30 8.69
C GLU A 66 -5.95 2.44 7.67
N ILE A 67 -5.26 2.19 6.56
CA ILE A 67 -5.04 3.16 5.47
C ILE A 67 -6.31 3.34 4.63
N PHE A 68 -6.98 2.23 4.28
CA PHE A 68 -8.16 2.24 3.42
C PHE A 68 -9.26 3.25 3.85
N PRO A 69 -9.74 3.28 5.11
CA PRO A 69 -10.77 4.23 5.55
C PRO A 69 -10.30 5.69 5.58
N ARG A 70 -8.99 5.93 5.62
CA ARG A 70 -8.41 7.29 5.59
C ARG A 70 -8.33 7.86 4.18
N CYS A 71 -8.54 7.06 3.14
CA CYS A 71 -8.63 7.55 1.78
C CYS A 71 -9.85 8.46 1.65
N ARG A 72 -9.68 9.62 0.99
CA ARG A 72 -10.77 10.59 0.79
C ARG A 72 -11.92 9.93 0.03
N GLN A 73 -11.59 9.27 -1.07
CA GLN A 73 -12.47 8.41 -1.85
C GLN A 73 -11.83 7.02 -2.05
N VAL A 74 -12.67 6.00 -2.13
CA VAL A 74 -12.32 4.62 -2.53
C VAL A 74 -13.34 4.10 -3.53
N GLY A 75 -12.94 3.15 -4.36
CA GLY A 75 -13.84 2.52 -5.33
C GLY A 75 -13.23 1.30 -6.00
N LYS A 76 -14.01 0.61 -6.85
CA LYS A 76 -13.48 -0.46 -7.70
C LYS A 76 -12.50 0.14 -8.71
N TRP A 77 -11.46 -0.61 -9.06
CA TRP A 77 -10.44 -0.14 -9.99
C TRP A 77 -10.98 0.20 -11.38
N SER A 78 -12.01 -0.51 -11.84
CA SER A 78 -12.73 -0.22 -13.10
C SER A 78 -13.32 1.19 -13.13
N ASP A 79 -13.66 1.72 -11.96
CA ASP A 79 -14.34 3.00 -11.79
C ASP A 79 -13.36 4.11 -11.35
N ARG A 80 -12.05 3.82 -11.39
CA ARG A 80 -11.01 4.80 -11.06
C ARG A 80 -11.09 5.97 -12.05
N PRO A 81 -11.20 7.22 -11.58
CA PRO A 81 -11.23 8.37 -12.46
C PRO A 81 -9.97 8.44 -13.34
N VAL A 82 -10.12 8.67 -14.64
CA VAL A 82 -8.99 8.71 -15.59
C VAL A 82 -7.97 9.78 -15.22
N HIS A 83 -8.43 10.90 -14.67
CA HIS A 83 -7.58 12.00 -14.20
C HIS A 83 -6.82 11.70 -12.90
N LEU A 84 -7.21 10.65 -12.15
CA LEU A 84 -6.53 10.23 -10.93
C LEU A 84 -5.29 9.41 -11.30
N THR A 85 -4.23 10.11 -11.72
CA THR A 85 -2.98 9.51 -12.22
C THR A 85 -2.06 9.02 -11.11
N VAL A 86 -2.30 9.44 -9.86
CA VAL A 86 -1.59 8.98 -8.66
C VAL A 86 -2.61 8.62 -7.58
N CYS A 87 -2.58 7.37 -7.13
CA CYS A 87 -3.48 6.88 -6.08
C CYS A 87 -2.90 5.64 -5.39
N LEU A 88 -3.62 5.11 -4.40
CA LEU A 88 -3.36 3.81 -3.82
C LEU A 88 -4.11 2.73 -4.61
N ALA A 89 -3.48 1.56 -4.73
CA ALA A 89 -4.08 0.36 -5.28
C ALA A 89 -4.14 -0.71 -4.19
N PHE A 90 -5.30 -1.30 -3.96
CA PHE A 90 -5.54 -2.33 -2.96
C PHE A 90 -6.07 -3.60 -3.62
N VAL A 91 -5.54 -4.77 -3.24
CA VAL A 91 -6.05 -6.06 -3.72
C VAL A 91 -6.36 -6.97 -2.54
N THR A 92 -7.59 -7.50 -2.52
CA THR A 92 -8.10 -8.44 -1.51
C THR A 92 -9.41 -9.05 -2.03
N SER A 93 -10.01 -9.98 -1.28
CA SER A 93 -11.36 -10.47 -1.58
C SER A 93 -12.39 -9.34 -1.49
N GLU A 94 -13.32 -9.26 -2.45
CA GLU A 94 -14.41 -8.27 -2.46
C GLU A 94 -15.26 -8.35 -1.18
N LYS A 95 -15.38 -9.54 -0.57
CA LYS A 95 -16.13 -9.74 0.69
C LYS A 95 -15.50 -9.00 1.88
N ASN A 96 -14.22 -8.65 1.79
CA ASN A 96 -13.51 -7.93 2.84
C ASN A 96 -13.62 -6.41 2.71
N VAL A 97 -14.33 -5.88 1.70
CA VAL A 97 -14.40 -4.45 1.42
C VAL A 97 -15.86 -3.99 1.42
N ASN A 98 -16.13 -2.95 2.20
CA ASN A 98 -17.38 -2.20 2.13
C ASN A 98 -17.07 -0.79 1.62
N LEU A 99 -17.38 -0.54 0.35
CA LEU A 99 -17.12 0.75 -0.29
C LEU A 99 -18.02 1.87 0.24
N ALA A 100 -19.25 1.56 0.65
CA ALA A 100 -20.20 2.55 1.18
C ALA A 100 -19.73 3.12 2.53
N THR A 101 -19.15 2.28 3.39
CA THR A 101 -18.61 2.71 4.69
C THR A 101 -17.10 2.96 4.67
N LYS A 102 -16.45 2.80 3.51
CA LYS A 102 -14.99 2.86 3.33
C LYS A 102 -14.22 1.94 4.28
N GLN A 103 -14.74 0.75 4.54
CA GLN A 103 -14.12 -0.21 5.45
C GLN A 103 -13.44 -1.34 4.69
N MET A 104 -12.31 -1.78 5.24
CA MET A 104 -11.64 -3.02 4.84
C MET A 104 -11.42 -3.87 6.09
N VAL A 105 -11.79 -5.14 6.03
CA VAL A 105 -11.65 -6.07 7.15
C VAL A 105 -10.16 -6.34 7.42
N ASN A 106 -9.79 -6.48 8.70
CA ASN A 106 -8.46 -6.95 9.05
C ASN A 106 -8.31 -8.45 8.74
N PHE A 107 -7.92 -8.76 7.50
CA PHE A 107 -7.74 -10.13 7.02
C PHE A 107 -6.33 -10.34 6.43
N PRO A 108 -5.65 -11.48 6.61
CA PRO A 108 -4.26 -11.66 6.17
C PRO A 108 -4.05 -11.46 4.65
N LYS A 109 -5.00 -11.88 3.80
CA LYS A 109 -4.89 -11.75 2.34
C LYS A 109 -5.33 -10.36 1.87
N LYS A 110 -4.50 -9.36 2.10
CA LYS A 110 -4.67 -7.99 1.59
C LYS A 110 -3.32 -7.38 1.26
N HIS A 111 -3.26 -6.66 0.15
CA HIS A 111 -2.03 -6.05 -0.34
C HIS A 111 -2.29 -4.62 -0.84
N ILE A 112 -1.27 -3.78 -0.79
CA ILE A 112 -1.35 -2.36 -1.17
C ILE A 112 -0.11 -1.92 -1.96
N GLY A 113 -0.31 -1.01 -2.90
CA GLY A 113 0.76 -0.32 -3.63
C GLY A 113 0.39 1.12 -3.99
N ILE A 114 1.36 1.85 -4.52
CA ILE A 114 1.20 3.23 -5.02
C ILE A 114 1.13 3.17 -6.53
N TYR A 115 -0.01 3.52 -7.09
CA TYR A 115 -0.18 3.72 -8.52
C TYR A 115 0.34 5.10 -8.93
N ASN A 116 1.16 5.15 -9.97
CA ASN A 116 1.56 6.38 -10.64
C ASN A 116 1.75 6.10 -12.14
N SER A 117 0.99 6.79 -12.99
CA SER A 117 1.19 6.83 -14.45
C SER A 117 1.35 5.44 -15.10
N GLY A 118 0.40 4.53 -14.83
CA GLY A 118 0.35 3.21 -15.47
C GLY A 118 1.09 2.08 -14.75
N SER A 119 1.71 2.34 -13.60
CA SER A 119 2.42 1.31 -12.83
C SER A 119 2.15 1.43 -11.34
N ILE A 120 2.27 0.30 -10.64
CA ILE A 120 2.09 0.18 -9.19
C ILE A 120 3.42 -0.23 -8.57
N TRP A 121 3.91 0.58 -7.64
CA TRP A 121 5.04 0.24 -6.78
C TRP A 121 4.52 -0.35 -5.48
N HIS A 122 5.02 -1.51 -5.10
CA HIS A 122 4.66 -2.18 -3.85
C HIS A 122 5.83 -3.00 -3.32
N TYR A 123 5.80 -3.31 -2.02
CA TYR A 123 6.77 -4.23 -1.45
C TYR A 123 6.34 -5.67 -1.71
N SER A 124 7.16 -6.46 -2.39
CA SER A 124 6.94 -7.89 -2.52
C SER A 124 7.67 -8.62 -1.41
N ASN A 125 6.91 -9.27 -0.52
CA ASN A 125 7.49 -10.14 0.52
C ASN A 125 8.30 -11.30 -0.08
N THR A 126 7.82 -11.91 -1.17
CA THR A 126 8.51 -13.02 -1.84
C THR A 126 9.82 -12.58 -2.51
N ALA A 127 9.84 -11.42 -3.17
CA ALA A 127 11.07 -10.89 -3.78
C ALA A 127 11.94 -10.11 -2.78
N ASP A 128 11.43 -9.91 -1.56
CA ASP A 128 12.03 -9.15 -0.47
C ASP A 128 12.54 -7.75 -0.87
N LYS A 129 11.75 -7.04 -1.66
CA LYS A 129 12.06 -5.70 -2.17
C LYS A 129 10.84 -4.99 -2.74
N VAL A 130 10.96 -3.68 -2.93
CA VAL A 130 10.01 -2.90 -3.73
C VAL A 130 10.13 -3.30 -5.19
N VAL A 131 9.00 -3.63 -5.80
CA VAL A 131 8.87 -3.97 -7.22
C VAL A 131 7.87 -3.05 -7.91
N LYS A 132 7.96 -2.99 -9.22
CA LYS A 132 7.05 -2.25 -10.10
C LYS A 132 6.28 -3.24 -10.97
N GLN A 133 4.95 -3.09 -11.04
CA GLN A 133 4.07 -3.95 -11.83
C GLN A 133 2.96 -3.14 -12.51
N SER A 134 2.37 -3.70 -13.57
CA SER A 134 1.12 -3.16 -14.14
C SER A 134 -0.08 -3.45 -13.22
N PRO A 135 -1.21 -2.72 -13.34
CA PRO A 135 -2.43 -3.05 -12.61
C PRO A 135 -2.92 -4.48 -12.83
N GLU A 136 -2.77 -5.02 -14.04
CA GLU A 136 -3.18 -6.37 -14.39
C GLU A 136 -2.32 -7.43 -13.70
N GLN A 137 -1.00 -7.17 -13.59
CA GLN A 137 -0.08 -8.02 -12.85
C GLN A 137 -0.36 -7.95 -11.35
N PHE A 138 -0.61 -6.75 -10.82
CA PHE A 138 -0.90 -6.52 -9.40
C PHE A 138 -2.23 -7.16 -8.97
N ALA A 139 -3.26 -7.12 -9.83
CA ALA A 139 -4.56 -7.76 -9.57
C ALA A 139 -4.44 -9.28 -9.38
N ARG A 140 -3.42 -9.91 -9.97
CA ARG A 140 -3.14 -11.36 -9.86
C ARG A 140 -2.34 -11.74 -8.62
N HIS A 141 -2.12 -10.80 -7.69
CA HIS A 141 -1.37 -11.06 -6.46
C HIS A 141 -1.97 -12.21 -5.63
N TYR A 142 -3.30 -12.39 -5.69
CA TYR A 142 -3.99 -13.55 -5.12
C TYR A 142 -4.81 -14.27 -6.19
N ALA A 143 -4.88 -15.60 -6.07
CA ALA A 143 -5.83 -16.41 -6.84
C ALA A 143 -7.20 -16.42 -6.15
N GLY A 144 -8.27 -16.41 -6.94
CA GLY A 144 -9.66 -16.49 -6.48
C GLY A 144 -10.60 -15.70 -7.39
N SER A 145 -11.82 -16.19 -7.57
CA SER A 145 -12.84 -15.51 -8.37
C SER A 145 -13.43 -14.27 -7.67
N ASP A 146 -13.23 -14.16 -6.36
CA ASP A 146 -13.70 -13.06 -5.53
C ASP A 146 -12.60 -12.02 -5.24
N ILE A 147 -11.41 -12.12 -5.85
CA ILE A 147 -10.35 -11.14 -5.68
C ILE A 147 -10.66 -9.89 -6.51
N GLY A 148 -10.75 -8.75 -5.83
CA GLY A 148 -10.98 -7.43 -6.43
C GLY A 148 -9.78 -6.52 -6.33
N LEU A 149 -9.63 -5.64 -7.32
CA LEU A 149 -8.71 -4.49 -7.29
C LEU A 149 -9.53 -3.22 -6.99
N PHE A 150 -9.02 -2.42 -6.06
CA PHE A 150 -9.66 -1.19 -5.59
C PHE A 150 -8.68 -0.03 -5.66
N TYR A 151 -9.18 1.17 -5.94
CA TYR A 151 -8.40 2.39 -5.79
C TYR A 151 -8.77 3.11 -4.49
N GLY A 152 -7.83 3.90 -3.99
CA GLY A 152 -8.09 4.89 -2.95
C GLY A 152 -7.27 6.15 -3.19
N GLU A 153 -7.88 7.32 -3.03
CA GLU A 153 -7.15 8.57 -3.04
C GLU A 153 -6.22 8.65 -1.83
N ILE A 154 -5.01 9.18 -2.02
CA ILE A 154 -4.01 9.25 -0.96
C ILE A 154 -4.57 10.05 0.24
N PRO A 155 -4.49 9.52 1.47
CA PRO A 155 -4.91 10.25 2.68
C PRO A 155 -4.21 11.60 2.82
N THR A 156 -4.97 12.63 3.22
CA THR A 156 -4.48 13.96 3.57
C THR A 156 -4.27 14.12 5.07
#